data_AF-A0A2N6NY29-F1
#
_entry.id   AF-A0A2N6NY29-F1
#
_cell.length_a   1.000
_cell.length_b   1.000
_cell.length_c   1.000
_cell.angle_alpha   90.00
_cell.angle_beta   90.00
_cell.angle_gamma   90.00
#
_symmetry.space_group_name_H-M   'P 1'
#
loop_
_entity.id
_entity.type
_entity.pdbx_description
1 polymer ?
#
loop_
_entity_poly.entity_id
_entity_poly.type
_entity_poly.pdbx_seq_one_letter_code
_entity_poly.pdbx_strand_id
1 'polypeptide(L)'
;MSDSEYDGLLNIEVSDAEDTPAEKKAKRTGQSEEAFQAVRKTYVTKVQNGDIYKHIKLPLQSGASNLDIQEVLHAVEELYFFRRYNEAIDFAAQVLQGESRAALDSDSLQLLEKYDAKCKAKQATLDACTGDDSVNASKA
;
A
#
# COMPACT_ATOMS: atom_id res chain seq x y z
N MET A 1 28.31 7.80 -47.44
CA MET A 1 27.72 9.11 -47.16
C MET A 1 26.39 9.18 -47.88
N SER A 2 25.29 8.89 -47.18
CA SER A 2 23.91 9.31 -47.51
C SER A 2 23.08 8.99 -46.28
N ASP A 3 22.95 9.98 -45.41
CA ASP A 3 22.04 10.01 -44.27
C ASP A 3 20.99 11.08 -44.60
N SER A 4 19.71 10.72 -44.67
CA SER A 4 18.54 11.61 -44.52
C SER A 4 17.24 10.92 -45.01
N GLU A 5 16.79 9.91 -44.27
CA GLU A 5 15.36 9.54 -44.25
C GLU A 5 14.91 9.53 -42.78
N TYR A 6 14.74 10.73 -42.22
CA TYR A 6 14.12 10.95 -40.91
C TYR A 6 13.12 12.10 -41.01
N ASP A 7 12.24 12.01 -42.00
CA ASP A 7 11.12 12.94 -42.18
C ASP A 7 9.82 12.22 -41.78
N GLY A 8 9.14 12.74 -40.75
CA GLY A 8 7.71 12.50 -40.57
C GLY A 8 7.21 11.47 -39.54
N LEU A 9 7.99 11.01 -38.55
CA LEU A 9 7.41 10.11 -37.52
C LEU A 9 6.53 10.84 -36.48
N LEU A 10 6.74 12.14 -36.29
CA LEU A 10 5.89 13.00 -35.46
C LEU A 10 5.64 14.27 -36.26
N ASN A 11 4.49 14.33 -36.93
CA ASN A 11 4.04 15.41 -37.80
C ASN A 11 3.78 16.71 -37.00
N ILE A 12 4.81 17.24 -36.35
CA ILE A 12 4.80 18.42 -35.49
C ILE A 12 5.56 19.50 -36.25
N GLU A 13 4.82 20.32 -36.99
CA GLU A 13 5.36 21.54 -37.57
C GLU A 13 5.55 22.57 -36.45
N VAL A 14 6.80 22.81 -36.05
CA VAL A 14 7.15 23.92 -35.15
C VAL A 14 7.24 25.18 -35.99
N SER A 15 6.09 25.82 -36.23
CA SER A 15 6.04 27.18 -36.78
C SER A 15 6.16 28.18 -35.63
N ASP A 16 7.34 28.80 -35.53
CA ASP A 16 7.62 29.97 -34.67
C ASP A 16 6.97 31.20 -35.33
N ALA A 17 5.78 31.60 -34.84
CA ALA A 17 5.07 32.78 -35.30
C ALA A 17 4.57 33.58 -34.09
N GLU A 18 5.04 34.83 -34.02
CA GLU A 18 4.82 35.78 -32.94
C GLU A 18 3.34 36.17 -32.71
N ASP A 19 3.09 36.47 -31.44
CA ASP A 19 2.00 37.19 -30.77
C ASP A 19 0.85 37.77 -31.61
N THR A 20 -0.37 37.23 -31.40
CA THR A 20 -1.64 37.98 -31.54
C THR A 20 -2.66 37.51 -30.48
N PRO A 21 -3.54 38.40 -29.98
CA PRO A 21 -4.10 38.32 -28.64
C PRO A 21 -5.21 37.27 -28.53
N ALA A 22 -4.90 36.16 -27.87
CA ALA A 22 -5.84 35.07 -27.62
C ALA A 22 -6.95 35.51 -26.65
N GLU A 23 -8.16 35.67 -27.19
CA GLU A 23 -9.39 35.65 -26.41
C GLU A 23 -9.44 34.39 -25.51
N LYS A 24 -9.79 34.64 -24.25
CA LYS A 24 -9.73 33.72 -23.11
C LYS A 24 -10.60 32.47 -23.31
N LYS A 25 -10.12 31.47 -24.04
CA LYS A 25 -10.54 30.08 -23.81
C LYS A 25 -9.92 29.65 -22.49
N ALA A 26 -10.69 29.78 -21.40
CA ALA A 26 -10.28 29.28 -20.09
C ALA A 26 -9.80 27.83 -20.25
N LYS A 27 -8.49 27.60 -20.03
CA LYS A 27 -7.88 26.27 -20.09
C LYS A 27 -8.65 25.36 -19.13
N ARG A 28 -9.47 24.45 -19.68
CA ARG A 28 -10.37 23.54 -18.95
C ARG A 28 -9.67 22.71 -17.86
N THR A 29 -8.36 22.58 -17.95
CA THR A 29 -7.49 21.78 -17.07
C THR A 29 -6.32 22.58 -16.48
N GLY A 30 -6.28 23.91 -16.68
CA GLY A 30 -5.18 24.75 -16.18
C GLY A 30 -5.42 25.17 -14.73
N GLN A 31 -4.70 24.58 -13.78
CA GLN A 31 -4.57 25.15 -12.44
C GLN A 31 -3.64 26.37 -12.53
N SER A 32 -3.98 27.48 -11.87
CA SER A 32 -3.06 28.60 -11.75
C SER A 32 -1.85 28.20 -10.90
N GLU A 33 -0.69 28.79 -11.19
CA GLU A 33 0.55 28.53 -10.43
C GLU A 33 0.34 28.76 -8.92
N GLU A 34 -0.40 29.80 -8.54
CA GLU A 34 -0.73 30.09 -7.14
C GLU A 34 -1.53 28.95 -6.48
N ALA A 35 -2.52 28.39 -7.19
CA ALA A 35 -3.30 27.27 -6.68
C ALA A 35 -2.46 25.99 -6.61
N PHE A 36 -1.53 25.77 -7.55
CA PHE A 36 -0.58 24.65 -7.49
C PHE A 36 0.36 24.78 -6.28
N GLN A 37 0.90 25.97 -6.03
CA GLN A 37 1.75 26.24 -4.87
C GLN A 37 1.00 26.09 -3.55
N ALA A 38 -0.27 26.47 -3.49
CA ALA A 38 -1.12 26.22 -2.32
C ALA A 38 -1.28 24.71 -2.05
N VAL A 39 -1.62 23.92 -3.08
CA VAL A 39 -1.73 22.46 -2.95
C VAL A 39 -0.41 21.84 -2.54
N ARG A 40 0.70 22.25 -3.18
CA ARG A 40 2.04 21.75 -2.90
C ARG A 40 2.48 22.02 -1.46
N LYS A 41 2.16 23.20 -0.92
CA LYS A 41 2.43 23.54 0.49
C LYS A 41 1.68 22.64 1.47
N THR A 42 0.47 22.22 1.13
CA THR A 42 -0.38 21.37 1.98
C THR A 42 -0.26 19.88 1.68
N TYR A 43 0.47 19.51 0.63
CA TYR A 43 0.54 18.14 0.18
C TYR A 43 1.40 17.32 1.15
N VAL A 44 0.78 16.32 1.77
CA VAL A 44 1.47 15.32 2.58
C VAL A 44 1.35 13.99 1.85
N THR A 45 2.49 13.40 1.52
CA THR A 45 2.54 12.06 0.94
C THR A 45 1.89 11.08 1.92
N LYS A 46 0.90 10.31 1.45
CA LYS A 46 0.33 9.23 2.24
C LYS A 46 1.40 8.16 2.43
N VAL A 47 1.92 8.03 3.64
CA VAL A 47 2.79 6.92 4.04
C VAL A 47 1.92 5.87 4.71
N GLN A 48 1.80 4.70 4.09
CA GLN A 48 1.14 3.57 4.73
C GLN A 48 2.11 2.94 5.72
N ASN A 49 1.79 3.00 7.02
CA ASN A 49 2.61 2.46 8.12
C ASN A 49 2.11 1.09 8.62
N GLY A 50 1.37 0.37 7.77
CA GLY A 50 0.79 -0.93 8.11
C GLY A 50 -0.52 -0.84 8.90
N ASP A 51 -1.17 0.31 8.93
CA ASP A 51 -2.39 0.51 9.74
C ASP A 51 -3.68 0.05 9.04
N ILE A 52 -3.58 -0.61 7.88
CA ILE A 52 -4.76 -1.08 7.12
C ILE A 52 -5.67 -1.94 7.99
N TYR A 53 -5.11 -2.82 8.83
CA TYR A 53 -5.89 -3.71 9.71
C TYR A 53 -6.86 -2.97 10.64
N LYS A 54 -6.59 -1.70 10.98
CA LYS A 54 -7.46 -0.89 11.86
C LYS A 54 -8.73 -0.40 11.18
N HIS A 55 -8.72 -0.34 9.85
CA HIS A 55 -9.83 0.14 9.05
C HIS A 55 -10.76 -0.99 8.59
N ILE A 56 -10.32 -2.24 8.73
CA ILE A 56 -11.08 -3.42 8.37
C ILE A 56 -12.14 -3.70 9.44
N LYS A 57 -13.38 -3.84 8.99
CA LYS A 57 -14.50 -4.18 9.88
C LYS A 57 -14.62 -5.70 9.97
N LEU A 58 -14.20 -6.25 11.09
CA LEU A 58 -14.43 -7.65 11.44
C LEU A 58 -15.65 -7.79 12.38
N PRO A 59 -16.42 -8.90 12.29
CA PRO A 59 -16.27 -10.00 11.34
C PRO A 59 -16.69 -9.63 9.90
N LEU A 60 -16.06 -10.27 8.91
CA LEU A 60 -16.48 -10.14 7.50
C LEU A 60 -17.91 -10.65 7.37
N GLN A 61 -18.80 -9.81 6.84
CA GLN A 61 -20.20 -10.21 6.65
C GLN A 61 -20.29 -11.30 5.57
N SER A 62 -21.34 -12.14 5.62
CA SER A 62 -21.56 -13.30 4.72
C SER A 62 -21.83 -12.96 3.24
N GLY A 63 -21.43 -11.78 2.79
CA GLY A 63 -21.43 -11.32 1.39
C GLY A 63 -20.23 -10.43 1.09
N ALA A 64 -19.11 -10.62 1.81
CA ALA A 64 -17.88 -9.88 1.60
C ALA A 64 -17.46 -9.94 0.12
N SER A 65 -17.11 -8.77 -0.42
CA SER A 65 -16.62 -8.66 -1.78
C SER A 65 -15.19 -9.19 -1.86
N ASN A 66 -14.74 -9.54 -3.07
CA ASN A 66 -13.34 -9.90 -3.30
C ASN A 66 -12.36 -8.81 -2.81
N LEU A 67 -12.79 -7.54 -2.81
CA LEU A 67 -12.00 -6.42 -2.30
C LEU A 67 -11.81 -6.52 -0.78
N ASP A 68 -12.87 -6.84 -0.03
CA ASP A 68 -12.79 -6.97 1.43
C ASP A 68 -11.84 -8.11 1.83
N ILE A 69 -11.86 -9.22 1.08
CA ILE A 69 -10.95 -10.35 1.28
C ILE A 69 -9.50 -9.93 1.00
N GLN A 70 -9.26 -9.20 -0.09
CA GLN A 70 -7.92 -8.70 -0.42
C GLN A 70 -7.40 -7.69 0.61
N GLU A 71 -8.26 -6.81 1.14
CA GLU A 71 -7.86 -5.88 2.20
C GLU A 71 -7.40 -6.63 3.46
N VAL A 72 -8.10 -7.71 3.83
CA VAL A 72 -7.73 -8.56 4.98
C VAL A 72 -6.40 -9.25 4.76
N LEU A 73 -6.17 -9.80 3.56
CA LEU A 73 -4.88 -10.39 3.22
C LEU A 73 -3.75 -9.35 3.28
N HIS A 74 -3.95 -8.19 2.64
CA HIS A 74 -2.95 -7.13 2.63
C HIS A 74 -2.64 -6.59 4.03
N ALA A 75 -3.64 -6.48 4.90
CA ALA A 75 -3.42 -6.10 6.29
C ALA A 75 -2.46 -7.07 7.02
N VAL A 76 -2.64 -8.39 6.85
CA VAL A 76 -1.73 -9.39 7.43
C VAL A 76 -0.33 -9.30 6.82
N GLU A 77 -0.25 -9.14 5.50
CA GLU A 77 1.03 -9.00 4.79
C GLU A 77 1.81 -7.77 5.24
N GLU A 78 1.14 -6.62 5.34
CA GLU A 78 1.77 -5.39 5.84
C GLU A 78 2.26 -5.57 7.28
N LEU A 79 1.46 -6.15 8.17
CA LEU A 79 1.89 -6.43 9.54
C LEU A 79 3.15 -7.30 9.58
N TYR A 80 3.23 -8.31 8.69
CA TYR A 80 4.44 -9.11 8.52
C TYR A 80 5.64 -8.30 8.01
N PHE A 81 5.46 -7.43 7.00
CA PHE A 81 6.53 -6.57 6.47
C PHE A 81 7.05 -5.56 7.49
N PHE A 82 6.17 -4.97 8.31
CA PHE A 82 6.52 -4.07 9.41
C PHE A 82 7.09 -4.81 10.63
N ARG A 83 7.27 -6.13 10.56
CA ARG A 83 7.75 -7.00 11.64
C ARG A 83 6.90 -6.96 12.92
N ARG A 84 5.64 -6.55 12.81
CA ARG A 84 4.67 -6.53 13.91
C ARG A 84 3.96 -7.88 13.96
N TYR A 85 4.72 -8.93 14.25
CA TYR A 85 4.22 -10.30 14.13
C TYR A 85 3.15 -10.63 15.17
N ASN A 86 3.23 -10.09 16.39
CA ASN A 86 2.16 -10.25 17.40
C ASN A 86 0.80 -9.73 16.90
N GLU A 87 0.76 -8.49 16.39
CA GLU A 87 -0.46 -7.91 15.82
C GLU A 87 -0.96 -8.74 14.61
N ALA A 88 -0.05 -9.25 13.77
CA ALA A 88 -0.40 -10.12 12.65
C ALA A 88 -1.07 -11.44 13.11
N ILE A 89 -0.55 -12.05 14.18
CA ILE A 89 -1.09 -13.31 14.74
C ILE A 89 -2.48 -13.07 15.33
N ASP A 90 -2.65 -12.00 16.12
CA ASP A 90 -3.93 -11.68 16.74
C ASP A 90 -4.98 -11.38 15.67
N PHE A 91 -4.62 -10.59 14.65
CA PHE A 91 -5.51 -10.27 13.55
C PHE A 91 -5.86 -11.51 12.72
N ALA A 92 -4.87 -12.34 12.35
CA ALA A 92 -5.13 -13.58 11.63
C ALA A 92 -6.02 -14.53 12.45
N ALA A 93 -5.83 -14.62 13.77
CA ALA A 93 -6.67 -15.41 14.64
C ALA A 93 -8.12 -14.89 14.66
N GLN A 94 -8.33 -13.58 14.71
CA GLN A 94 -9.68 -12.98 14.63
C GLN A 94 -10.37 -13.25 13.30
N VAL A 95 -9.62 -13.19 12.18
CA VAL A 95 -10.13 -13.47 10.83
C VAL A 95 -10.47 -14.95 10.66
N LEU A 96 -9.64 -15.85 11.19
CA LEU A 96 -9.84 -17.30 11.11
C LEU A 96 -10.91 -17.81 12.09
N GLN A 97 -11.39 -16.98 13.02
CA GLN A 97 -12.45 -17.31 13.97
C GLN A 97 -13.83 -16.82 13.47
N GLY A 98 -14.86 -17.62 13.72
CA GLY A 98 -16.26 -17.23 13.55
C GLY A 98 -16.73 -17.08 12.10
N GLU A 99 -17.66 -16.15 11.88
CA GLU A 99 -18.36 -15.92 10.60
C GLU A 99 -17.44 -15.39 9.49
N SER A 100 -16.34 -14.74 9.85
CA SER A 100 -15.32 -14.28 8.90
C SER A 100 -14.70 -15.41 8.10
N ARG A 101 -14.47 -16.57 8.73
CA ARG A 101 -13.90 -17.75 8.06
C ARG A 101 -14.82 -18.27 6.95
N ALA A 102 -16.13 -18.16 7.14
CA ALA A 102 -17.12 -18.62 6.16
C ALA A 102 -17.24 -17.69 4.95
N ALA A 103 -16.82 -16.43 5.08
CA ALA A 103 -16.79 -15.45 3.99
C ALA A 103 -15.51 -15.52 3.14
N LEU A 104 -14.48 -16.24 3.59
CA LEU A 104 -13.20 -16.36 2.89
C LEU A 104 -13.21 -17.54 1.92
N ASP A 105 -12.55 -17.36 0.78
CA ASP A 105 -12.25 -18.45 -0.15
C ASP A 105 -11.14 -19.36 0.39
N SER A 106 -11.07 -20.57 -0.16
CA SER A 106 -10.09 -21.59 0.27
C SER A 106 -8.65 -21.15 0.10
N ASP A 107 -8.34 -20.37 -0.95
CA ASP A 107 -6.97 -19.96 -1.25
C ASP A 107 -6.52 -18.86 -0.28
N SER A 108 -7.40 -17.90 0.01
CA SER A 108 -7.18 -16.87 1.04
C SER A 108 -7.00 -17.48 2.42
N LEU A 109 -7.78 -18.51 2.79
CA LEU A 109 -7.60 -19.22 4.06
C LEU A 109 -6.23 -19.89 4.16
N GLN A 110 -5.80 -20.61 3.12
CA GLN A 110 -4.47 -21.23 3.10
C GLN A 110 -3.35 -20.20 3.20
N LEU A 111 -3.52 -19.05 2.55
CA LEU A 111 -2.54 -17.97 2.59
C LEU A 111 -2.44 -17.35 3.99
N LEU A 112 -3.59 -17.10 4.64
CA LEU A 112 -3.64 -16.60 6.03
C LEU A 112 -2.99 -17.58 7.01
N GLU A 113 -3.30 -18.87 6.91
CA GLU A 113 -2.70 -19.91 7.77
C GLU A 113 -1.16 -19.98 7.58
N LYS A 114 -0.68 -19.82 6.34
CA LYS A 114 0.75 -19.76 6.03
C LYS A 114 1.42 -18.52 6.64
N TYR A 115 0.78 -17.36 6.57
CA TYR A 115 1.32 -16.14 7.18
C TYR A 115 1.29 -16.21 8.70
N ASP A 116 0.23 -16.72 9.31
CA ASP A 116 0.15 -16.95 10.76
C ASP A 116 1.28 -17.86 11.25
N ALA A 117 1.53 -19.00 10.59
CA ALA A 117 2.63 -19.90 10.92
C ALA A 117 4.00 -19.22 10.79
N LYS A 118 4.21 -18.41 9.73
CA LYS A 118 5.44 -17.63 9.55
C LYS A 118 5.61 -16.57 10.63
N CYS A 119 4.55 -15.84 10.98
CA CYS A 119 4.56 -14.83 12.04
C CYS A 119 4.93 -15.47 13.38
N LYS A 120 4.31 -16.60 13.74
CA LYS A 120 4.65 -17.34 14.97
C LYS A 120 6.10 -17.79 15.01
N ALA A 121 6.61 -18.34 13.90
CA ALA A 121 8.02 -18.72 13.81
C ALA A 121 8.95 -17.51 13.97
N LYS A 122 8.63 -16.37 13.34
CA LYS A 122 9.42 -15.14 13.43
C LYS A 122 9.34 -14.52 14.82
N GLN A 123 8.18 -14.49 15.45
CA GLN A 123 7.99 -14.01 16.81
C GLN A 123 8.83 -14.84 17.79
N ALA A 124 8.75 -16.17 17.70
CA ALA A 124 9.57 -17.05 18.53
C ALA A 124 11.08 -16.82 18.35
N THR A 125 11.55 -16.57 17.12
CA THR A 125 12.96 -16.20 16.90
C THR A 125 13.33 -14.83 17.48
N LEU A 126 12.42 -13.85 17.42
CA LEU A 126 12.66 -12.53 18.03
C LEU A 126 12.71 -12.61 19.55
N ASP A 127 11.81 -13.37 20.15
CA ASP A 127 11.74 -13.57 21.60
C ASP A 127 13.00 -14.29 22.10
N ALA A 128 13.51 -15.27 21.35
CA ALA A 128 14.77 -15.94 21.65
C ALA A 128 15.98 -14.99 21.59
N CYS A 129 16.02 -14.06 20.63
CA CYS A 129 17.09 -13.07 20.53
C CYS A 129 17.04 -11.99 21.63
N THR A 130 15.84 -11.61 22.10
CA THR A 130 15.68 -10.58 23.14
C THR A 130 15.83 -11.11 24.56
N GLY A 131 15.62 -12.42 24.78
CA GLY A 131 15.79 -13.05 26.09
C GLY A 131 17.25 -13.14 26.57
N ASP A 132 18.21 -13.28 25.65
CA ASP A 132 19.64 -13.49 25.96
C ASP A 132 20.31 -12.22 26.53
N ASP A 133 19.90 -11.03 26.04
CA ASP A 133 20.45 -9.74 26.50
C ASP A 133 20.07 -9.40 27.96
N SER A 134 18.94 -9.90 28.47
CA SER A 134 18.51 -9.60 29.85
C SER A 134 19.28 -10.38 30.92
N VAL A 135 19.78 -11.57 30.60
CA VAL A 135 20.50 -12.44 31.54
C VAL A 135 21.93 -11.94 31.77
N ASN A 136 22.53 -11.28 30.78
CA ASN A 136 23.90 -10.75 30.90
C ASN A 136 24.00 -9.40 31.63
N ALA A 137 22.90 -8.64 31.75
CA ALA A 137 22.87 -7.36 32.45
C ALA A 137 22.81 -7.48 33.98
N SER A 138 22.50 -8.67 34.52
CA SER A 138 22.34 -8.89 35.97
C SER A 138 23.60 -9.46 36.66
N LYS A 139 24.75 -9.45 35.97
CA LYS A 139 26.01 -10.02 36.49
C LYS A 139 27.17 -9.02 36.55
N ALA A 140 26.90 -7.72 36.46
CA ALA A 140 27.88 -6.66 36.64
C ALA A 140 27.83 -6.08 38.06
#